data_AF-A0A957JFF4-F1
#
_entry.id   AF-A0A957JFF4-F1
#
_cell.length_a   1.000
_cell.length_b   1.000
_cell.length_c   1.000
_cell.angle_alpha   90.00
_cell.angle_beta   90.00
_cell.angle_gamma   90.00
#
_symmetry.space_group_name_H-M   'P 1'
#
loop_
_entity.id
_entity.type
_entity.pdbx_description
1 polymer ?
#
loop_
_entity_poly.entity_id
_entity_poly.type
_entity_poly.pdbx_seq_one_letter_code
_entity_poly.pdbx_strand_id
1 'polypeptide(L)'
;QFPVRYYEIGSEFSSYEPEPVADYLTMLGAAYQAAHAAYPDVLIAHAAFLTTLAFQNNPAPADYQTAFSAIPDKTHGLADMRAVLDRPDLFDLLNLHALAQPAEIEAMLNWLHYETGQRGYHKPIIISDTAPNLLVGWGSATSCDGPANRLGTLLPPATAADRCALATIFNNLIDRDEASLEWAWRFAAEDMVKKVVIAADQGVALINTAFSEDLYWQQLRAFQAGAGLSAWAGLLDLTLTRPRPGFYALQQLNRQLTDYPTVTRLPTGDPDIWLYELCDTGVCRWLIWYEPDQLQLPGSPALTRSYTFTTTASSLISEPLALGAPATVQTSALPAANGSVTLTLTTTPQYLYPR
;
A
#
# COMPACT_ATOMS: atom_id res chain seq x y z
N GLN A 1 29.91 -9.25 -10.11
CA GLN A 1 28.52 -8.95 -10.48
C GLN A 1 27.66 -9.85 -9.61
N PHE A 2 26.71 -9.29 -8.86
CA PHE A 2 25.72 -10.11 -8.15
C PHE A 2 24.65 -10.51 -9.16
N PRO A 3 24.30 -11.80 -9.30
CA PRO A 3 23.22 -12.19 -10.19
C PRO A 3 21.91 -11.52 -9.73
N VAL A 4 21.08 -11.10 -10.68
CA VAL A 4 19.70 -10.72 -10.39
C VAL A 4 19.01 -11.97 -9.82
N ARG A 5 18.37 -11.83 -8.65
CA ARG A 5 17.81 -12.97 -7.91
C ARG A 5 16.30 -13.11 -8.04
N TYR A 6 15.62 -12.04 -8.44
CA TYR A 6 14.16 -11.98 -8.54
C TYR A 6 13.80 -11.55 -9.95
N TYR A 7 12.93 -12.32 -10.61
CA TYR A 7 12.38 -11.97 -11.91
C TYR A 7 10.86 -12.03 -11.82
N GLU A 8 10.22 -10.96 -12.26
CA GLU A 8 8.80 -10.99 -12.59
C GLU A 8 8.65 -11.26 -14.09
N ILE A 9 7.78 -12.21 -14.45
CA ILE A 9 7.52 -12.57 -15.83
C ILE A 9 6.16 -12.03 -16.25
N GLY A 10 6.22 -10.90 -16.96
CA GLY A 10 5.08 -10.04 -17.32
C GLY A 10 5.14 -8.72 -16.54
N SER A 11 4.04 -7.97 -16.56
CA SER A 11 3.92 -6.66 -15.91
C SER A 11 2.69 -6.54 -15.02
N GLU A 12 1.52 -6.97 -15.48
CA GLU A 12 0.29 -6.93 -14.67
C GLU A 12 -0.78 -7.83 -15.30
N PHE A 13 -0.99 -8.99 -14.70
CA PHE A 13 -1.81 -10.04 -15.30
C PHE A 13 -3.27 -9.62 -15.47
N SER A 14 -3.85 -8.83 -14.57
CA SER A 14 -5.29 -8.51 -14.64
C SER A 14 -5.65 -7.57 -15.80
N SER A 15 -4.77 -6.62 -16.12
CA SER A 15 -5.12 -5.45 -16.93
C SER A 15 -4.20 -5.20 -18.11
N TYR A 16 -2.89 -5.48 -18.01
CA TYR A 16 -1.91 -5.09 -19.03
C TYR A 16 -1.25 -6.27 -19.76
N GLU A 17 -1.31 -7.49 -19.23
CA GLU A 17 -0.97 -8.68 -20.01
C GLU A 17 -2.03 -8.89 -21.10
N PRO A 18 -1.68 -8.81 -22.40
CA PRO A 18 -2.66 -8.89 -23.47
C PRO A 18 -2.91 -10.32 -23.96
N GLU A 19 -2.01 -11.24 -23.62
CA GLU A 19 -1.97 -12.60 -24.16
C GLU A 19 -3.03 -13.47 -23.47
N PRO A 20 -3.73 -14.38 -24.16
CA PRO A 20 -4.56 -15.39 -23.50
C PRO A 20 -3.80 -16.17 -22.42
N VAL A 21 -4.48 -16.54 -21.33
CA VAL A 21 -3.82 -17.19 -20.17
C VAL A 21 -3.01 -18.45 -20.55
N ALA A 22 -3.45 -19.22 -21.54
CA ALA A 22 -2.72 -20.40 -22.01
C ALA A 22 -1.36 -20.04 -22.64
N ASP A 23 -1.31 -18.93 -23.38
CA ASP A 23 -0.08 -18.43 -24.00
C ASP A 23 0.85 -17.84 -22.93
N TYR A 24 0.28 -17.09 -21.97
CA TYR A 24 1.00 -16.61 -20.80
C TYR A 24 1.65 -17.75 -20.00
N LEU A 25 0.91 -18.84 -19.72
CA LEU A 25 1.44 -20.02 -19.02
C LEU A 25 2.55 -20.72 -19.79
N THR A 26 2.48 -20.74 -21.12
CA THR A 26 3.54 -21.29 -21.97
C THR A 26 4.81 -20.44 -21.87
N MET A 27 4.66 -19.11 -21.94
CA MET A 27 5.76 -18.17 -21.74
C MET A 27 6.38 -18.29 -20.33
N LEU A 28 5.55 -18.31 -19.29
CA LEU A 28 5.98 -18.41 -17.89
C LEU A 28 6.80 -19.70 -17.67
N GLY A 29 6.34 -20.84 -18.19
CA GLY A 29 7.08 -22.09 -18.06
C GLY A 29 8.43 -22.11 -18.80
N ALA A 30 8.49 -21.52 -20.00
CA ALA A 30 9.76 -21.38 -20.72
C ALA A 30 10.74 -20.45 -19.96
N ALA A 31 10.24 -19.34 -19.41
CA ALA A 31 11.03 -18.42 -18.61
C ALA A 31 11.56 -19.08 -17.33
N TYR A 32 10.71 -19.81 -16.60
CA TYR A 32 11.07 -20.56 -15.40
C TYR A 32 12.24 -21.52 -15.67
N GLN A 33 12.08 -22.37 -16.68
CA GLN A 33 13.12 -23.35 -17.05
C GLN A 33 14.43 -22.69 -17.46
N ALA A 34 14.37 -21.64 -18.29
CA ALA A 34 15.56 -20.94 -18.75
C ALA A 34 16.29 -20.24 -17.61
N ALA A 35 15.56 -19.60 -16.70
CA ALA A 35 16.13 -18.89 -15.57
C ALA A 35 16.83 -19.84 -14.58
N HIS A 36 16.17 -20.93 -14.18
CA HIS A 36 16.80 -21.92 -13.28
C HIS A 36 17.94 -22.70 -13.93
N ALA A 37 17.94 -22.88 -15.25
CA ALA A 37 19.09 -23.45 -15.97
C ALA A 37 20.30 -22.50 -15.95
N ALA A 38 20.08 -21.18 -15.97
CA ALA A 38 21.13 -20.18 -15.89
C ALA A 38 21.64 -19.97 -14.46
N TYR A 39 20.74 -19.96 -13.47
CA TYR A 39 21.07 -19.83 -12.05
C TYR A 39 20.04 -20.54 -11.17
N PRO A 40 20.39 -21.64 -10.50
CA PRO A 40 19.43 -22.45 -9.75
C PRO A 40 18.69 -21.73 -8.62
N ASP A 41 19.32 -20.73 -7.98
CA ASP A 41 18.76 -20.01 -6.82
C ASP A 41 17.98 -18.74 -7.23
N VAL A 42 17.64 -18.58 -8.50
CA VAL A 42 16.74 -17.51 -8.94
C VAL A 42 15.32 -17.75 -8.39
N LEU A 43 14.57 -16.68 -8.15
CA LEU A 43 13.16 -16.73 -7.79
C LEU A 43 12.32 -16.07 -8.88
N ILE A 44 11.34 -16.82 -9.38
CA ILE A 44 10.44 -16.39 -10.44
C ILE A 44 9.07 -16.05 -9.87
N ALA A 45 8.61 -14.82 -10.11
CA ALA A 45 7.25 -14.39 -9.86
C ALA A 45 6.44 -14.43 -11.16
N HIS A 46 5.18 -14.82 -11.06
CA HIS A 46 4.22 -14.57 -12.13
C HIS A 46 3.92 -13.05 -12.23
N ALA A 47 3.32 -12.62 -13.34
CA ALA A 47 2.83 -11.28 -13.55
C ALA A 47 1.85 -10.95 -12.42
N ALA A 48 2.04 -9.82 -11.77
CA ALA A 48 1.26 -9.49 -10.59
C ALA A 48 -0.25 -9.47 -10.86
N PHE A 49 -1.06 -9.95 -9.92
CA PHE A 49 -2.48 -9.71 -9.96
C PHE A 49 -2.79 -8.31 -9.42
N LEU A 50 -3.32 -7.44 -10.27
CA LEU A 50 -3.97 -6.21 -9.83
C LEU A 50 -5.43 -6.50 -9.52
N THR A 51 -5.78 -6.52 -8.23
CA THR A 51 -7.14 -6.91 -7.79
C THR A 51 -7.83 -5.85 -6.92
N THR A 52 -7.23 -4.65 -6.83
CA THR A 52 -7.71 -3.52 -6.04
C THR A 52 -9.23 -3.28 -6.15
N LEU A 53 -9.79 -3.25 -7.36
CA LEU A 53 -11.23 -3.01 -7.55
C LEU A 53 -12.14 -4.17 -7.10
N ALA A 54 -11.65 -5.42 -7.14
CA ALA A 54 -12.38 -6.55 -6.56
C ALA A 54 -12.43 -6.45 -5.03
N PHE A 55 -11.37 -5.95 -4.41
CA PHE A 55 -11.22 -5.93 -2.95
C PHE A 55 -11.58 -4.61 -2.28
N GLN A 56 -12.09 -3.61 -3.02
CA GLN A 56 -12.52 -2.32 -2.46
C GLN A 56 -13.51 -2.46 -1.28
N ASN A 57 -14.34 -3.52 -1.27
CA ASN A 57 -15.32 -3.80 -0.23
C ASN A 57 -14.98 -5.05 0.61
N ASN A 58 -13.73 -5.54 0.51
CA ASN A 58 -13.25 -6.74 1.22
C ASN A 58 -14.24 -7.94 1.17
N PRO A 59 -14.56 -8.46 -0.04
CA PRO A 59 -15.52 -9.55 -0.20
C PRO A 59 -15.09 -10.82 0.53
N ALA A 60 -16.06 -11.60 1.00
CA ALA A 60 -15.82 -12.94 1.53
C ALA A 60 -15.61 -13.95 0.38
N PRO A 61 -15.06 -15.16 0.65
CA PRO A 61 -14.80 -16.15 -0.39
C PRO A 61 -16.00 -16.55 -1.26
N ALA A 62 -17.20 -16.55 -0.68
CA ALA A 62 -18.44 -16.83 -1.42
C ALA A 62 -18.76 -15.76 -2.48
N ASP A 63 -18.23 -14.54 -2.32
CA ASP A 63 -18.55 -13.38 -3.15
C ASP A 63 -17.44 -13.03 -4.16
N TYR A 64 -16.30 -13.72 -4.14
CA TYR A 64 -15.17 -13.44 -5.05
C TYR A 64 -15.61 -13.45 -6.52
N GLN A 65 -16.40 -14.43 -6.95
CA GLN A 65 -16.84 -14.47 -8.35
C GLN A 65 -17.62 -13.21 -8.74
N THR A 66 -18.52 -12.76 -7.87
CA THR A 66 -19.31 -11.54 -8.07
C THR A 66 -18.42 -10.30 -8.10
N ALA A 67 -17.53 -10.17 -7.11
CA ALA A 67 -16.63 -9.02 -7.00
C ALA A 67 -15.72 -8.86 -8.22
N PHE A 68 -15.05 -9.93 -8.65
CA PHE A 68 -14.19 -9.91 -9.84
C PHE A 68 -14.98 -9.72 -11.13
N SER A 69 -16.24 -10.17 -11.21
CA SER A 69 -17.09 -9.98 -12.39
C SER A 69 -17.58 -8.55 -12.55
N ALA A 70 -17.62 -7.78 -11.46
CA ALA A 70 -18.07 -6.39 -11.45
C ALA A 70 -16.98 -5.39 -11.90
N ILE A 71 -15.71 -5.82 -12.01
CA ILE A 71 -14.61 -4.95 -12.44
C ILE A 71 -14.77 -4.60 -13.93
N PRO A 72 -14.83 -3.31 -14.29
CA PRO A 72 -14.83 -2.87 -15.69
C PRO A 72 -13.46 -3.07 -16.34
N ASP A 73 -13.43 -3.24 -17.67
CA ASP A 73 -12.22 -3.16 -18.50
C ASP A 73 -11.02 -4.01 -18.01
N LYS A 74 -11.28 -5.29 -17.73
CA LYS A 74 -10.23 -6.28 -17.43
C LYS A 74 -9.84 -7.09 -18.67
N THR A 75 -8.55 -7.37 -18.80
CA THR A 75 -8.05 -8.30 -19.82
C THR A 75 -8.20 -9.74 -19.33
N HIS A 76 -7.96 -9.97 -18.03
CA HIS A 76 -8.04 -11.28 -17.40
C HIS A 76 -9.00 -11.31 -16.21
N GLY A 77 -9.81 -12.37 -16.14
CA GLY A 77 -10.77 -12.58 -15.05
C GLY A 77 -10.25 -13.49 -13.92
N LEU A 78 -11.08 -13.69 -12.90
CA LEU A 78 -10.79 -14.61 -11.80
C LEU A 78 -10.50 -16.04 -12.28
N ALA A 79 -11.15 -16.50 -13.34
CA ALA A 79 -10.89 -17.82 -13.93
C ALA A 79 -9.47 -17.93 -14.49
N ASP A 80 -8.96 -16.87 -15.13
CA ASP A 80 -7.60 -16.85 -15.67
C ASP A 80 -6.56 -16.79 -14.55
N MET A 81 -6.79 -15.97 -13.52
CA MET A 81 -5.92 -15.93 -12.34
C MET A 81 -5.85 -17.30 -11.65
N ARG A 82 -7.00 -17.98 -11.55
CA ARG A 82 -7.06 -19.35 -11.03
C ARG A 82 -6.27 -20.33 -11.90
N ALA A 83 -6.31 -20.19 -13.22
CA ALA A 83 -5.51 -21.02 -14.11
C ALA A 83 -3.99 -20.80 -13.92
N VAL A 84 -3.57 -19.58 -13.58
CA VAL A 84 -2.18 -19.31 -13.13
C VAL A 84 -1.91 -20.03 -11.81
N LEU A 85 -2.78 -19.86 -10.81
CA LEU A 85 -2.61 -20.49 -9.49
C LEU A 85 -2.68 -22.03 -9.53
N ASP A 86 -3.33 -22.63 -10.54
CA ASP A 86 -3.37 -24.07 -10.80
C ASP A 86 -2.02 -24.64 -11.27
N ARG A 87 -1.04 -23.78 -11.59
CA ARG A 87 0.30 -24.14 -12.07
C ARG A 87 1.42 -23.66 -11.15
N PRO A 88 1.44 -24.09 -9.87
CA PRO A 88 2.47 -23.70 -8.91
C PRO A 88 3.88 -24.20 -9.28
N ASP A 89 4.01 -25.07 -10.27
CA ASP A 89 5.28 -25.53 -10.82
C ASP A 89 5.98 -24.51 -11.72
N LEU A 90 5.32 -23.41 -12.07
CA LEU A 90 5.83 -22.41 -13.05
C LEU A 90 6.35 -21.10 -12.42
N PHE A 91 6.30 -20.96 -11.11
CA PHE A 91 6.75 -19.77 -10.38
C PHE A 91 7.13 -20.15 -8.96
N ASP A 92 7.99 -19.38 -8.30
CA ASP A 92 8.40 -19.55 -6.91
C ASP A 92 7.66 -18.60 -5.96
N LEU A 93 7.22 -17.46 -6.48
CA LEU A 93 6.61 -16.37 -5.72
C LEU A 93 5.21 -16.05 -6.24
N LEU A 94 4.28 -15.83 -5.31
CA LEU A 94 2.96 -15.26 -5.60
C LEU A 94 3.09 -13.74 -5.64
N ASN A 95 2.46 -13.08 -6.61
CA ASN A 95 2.69 -11.67 -6.86
C ASN A 95 1.39 -10.85 -6.99
N LEU A 96 1.37 -9.67 -6.36
CA LEU A 96 0.23 -8.75 -6.31
C LEU A 96 0.68 -7.31 -6.54
N HIS A 97 -0.25 -6.47 -7.01
CA HIS A 97 -0.13 -5.01 -6.96
C HIS A 97 -1.08 -4.44 -5.90
N ALA A 98 -0.59 -3.49 -5.09
CA ALA A 98 -1.37 -2.84 -4.03
C ALA A 98 -1.47 -1.32 -4.25
N LEU A 99 -2.58 -0.86 -4.84
CA LEU A 99 -2.75 0.52 -5.32
C LEU A 99 -3.83 1.36 -4.59
N ALA A 100 -4.65 0.80 -3.70
CA ALA A 100 -5.67 1.54 -2.92
C ALA A 100 -5.28 1.74 -1.45
N GLN A 101 -6.24 1.67 -0.52
CA GLN A 101 -6.01 1.88 0.91
C GLN A 101 -5.22 0.74 1.55
N PRO A 102 -4.48 0.96 2.65
CA PRO A 102 -3.56 -0.04 3.18
C PRO A 102 -4.22 -1.37 3.59
N ALA A 103 -5.48 -1.33 4.03
CA ALA A 103 -6.27 -2.53 4.37
C ALA A 103 -6.52 -3.49 3.19
N GLU A 104 -6.31 -3.05 1.94
CA GLU A 104 -6.44 -3.92 0.76
C GLU A 104 -5.44 -5.10 0.81
N ILE A 105 -4.28 -4.91 1.45
CA ILE A 105 -3.22 -5.92 1.53
C ILE A 105 -3.75 -7.13 2.29
N GLU A 106 -4.38 -6.93 3.45
CA GLU A 106 -5.00 -8.01 4.24
C GLU A 106 -6.06 -8.75 3.41
N ALA A 107 -6.91 -8.02 2.67
CA ALA A 107 -7.96 -8.59 1.84
C ALA A 107 -7.41 -9.46 0.69
N MET A 108 -6.40 -8.97 -0.03
CA MET A 108 -5.77 -9.70 -1.13
C MET A 108 -4.98 -10.93 -0.65
N LEU A 109 -4.27 -10.81 0.48
CA LEU A 109 -3.54 -11.94 1.06
C LEU A 109 -4.49 -13.02 1.57
N ASN A 110 -5.61 -12.64 2.20
CA ASN A 110 -6.65 -13.59 2.59
C ASN A 110 -7.21 -14.35 1.39
N TRP A 111 -7.41 -13.68 0.25
CA TRP A 111 -7.82 -14.33 -1.00
C TRP A 111 -6.76 -15.30 -1.53
N LEU A 112 -5.48 -14.89 -1.60
CA LEU A 112 -4.41 -15.78 -2.05
C LEU A 112 -4.25 -16.99 -1.13
N HIS A 113 -4.30 -16.81 0.19
CA HIS A 113 -4.26 -17.91 1.15
C HIS A 113 -5.45 -18.85 0.98
N TYR A 114 -6.65 -18.32 0.73
CA TYR A 114 -7.80 -19.13 0.40
C TYR A 114 -7.57 -19.94 -0.89
N GLU A 115 -7.21 -19.29 -2.01
CA GLU A 115 -7.04 -19.93 -3.31
C GLU A 115 -5.90 -20.97 -3.32
N THR A 116 -4.76 -20.66 -2.69
CA THR A 116 -3.62 -21.58 -2.61
C THR A 116 -3.87 -22.71 -1.60
N GLY A 117 -4.61 -22.43 -0.53
CA GLY A 117 -5.10 -23.44 0.42
C GLY A 117 -6.02 -24.47 -0.25
N GLN A 118 -6.92 -24.05 -1.14
CA GLN A 118 -7.75 -24.98 -1.93
C GLN A 118 -6.92 -25.90 -2.84
N ARG A 119 -5.70 -25.49 -3.20
CA ARG A 119 -4.77 -26.22 -4.07
C ARG A 119 -3.69 -27.00 -3.32
N GLY A 120 -3.63 -26.85 -2.01
CA GLY A 120 -2.69 -27.59 -1.15
C GLY A 120 -1.23 -27.15 -1.26
N TYR A 121 -0.96 -25.88 -1.58
CA TYR A 121 0.41 -25.34 -1.56
C TYR A 121 0.49 -23.99 -0.86
N HIS A 122 1.71 -23.64 -0.44
CA HIS A 122 2.07 -22.33 0.06
C HIS A 122 3.36 -21.88 -0.61
N LYS A 123 3.42 -20.60 -1.00
CA LYS A 123 4.60 -19.94 -1.55
C LYS A 123 4.73 -18.56 -0.91
N PRO A 124 5.95 -17.99 -0.84
CA PRO A 124 6.11 -16.61 -0.40
C PRO A 124 5.31 -15.67 -1.30
N ILE A 125 4.69 -14.65 -0.70
CA ILE A 125 3.94 -13.61 -1.40
C ILE A 125 4.83 -12.37 -1.46
N ILE A 126 4.89 -11.74 -2.63
CA ILE A 126 5.50 -10.44 -2.84
C ILE A 126 4.46 -9.44 -3.35
N ILE A 127 4.74 -8.16 -3.16
CA ILE A 127 4.02 -7.05 -3.76
C ILE A 127 5.03 -6.31 -4.63
N SER A 128 5.05 -6.60 -5.93
CA SER A 128 6.07 -6.07 -6.86
C SER A 128 5.82 -4.63 -7.32
N ASP A 129 4.60 -4.12 -7.13
CA ASP A 129 4.24 -2.71 -7.32
C ASP A 129 3.30 -2.26 -6.19
N THR A 130 3.62 -1.12 -5.61
CA THR A 130 2.82 -0.45 -4.59
C THR A 130 2.74 1.04 -4.90
N ALA A 131 1.53 1.57 -4.84
CA ALA A 131 1.26 2.99 -4.88
C ALA A 131 0.59 3.43 -3.56
N PRO A 132 0.69 4.72 -3.17
CA PRO A 132 -0.24 5.23 -2.19
C PRO A 132 -1.67 5.14 -2.75
N ASN A 133 -2.66 5.15 -1.86
CA ASN A 133 -4.05 5.17 -2.27
C ASN A 133 -4.32 6.28 -3.31
N LEU A 134 -4.79 5.89 -4.50
CA LEU A 134 -5.02 6.83 -5.61
C LEU A 134 -6.09 7.87 -5.28
N LEU A 135 -7.04 7.53 -4.40
CA LEU A 135 -8.33 8.19 -4.12
C LEU A 135 -9.27 8.26 -5.33
N VAL A 136 -8.74 8.59 -6.51
CA VAL A 136 -9.42 8.56 -7.80
C VAL A 136 -8.47 8.00 -8.85
N GLY A 137 -8.85 6.93 -9.56
CA GLY A 137 -8.01 6.30 -10.58
C GLY A 137 -8.80 5.76 -11.77
N TRP A 138 -8.10 5.30 -12.82
CA TRP A 138 -8.69 4.70 -14.02
C TRP A 138 -9.77 5.56 -14.70
N GLY A 139 -9.51 6.86 -14.81
CA GLY A 139 -10.40 7.85 -15.43
C GLY A 139 -10.05 9.26 -14.98
N SER A 140 -10.81 10.28 -15.39
CA SER A 140 -10.48 11.67 -15.00
C SER A 140 -10.65 11.88 -13.50
N ALA A 141 -9.57 12.27 -12.82
CA ALA A 141 -9.60 12.72 -11.43
C ALA A 141 -9.83 14.23 -11.30
N THR A 142 -9.75 14.97 -12.41
CA THR A 142 -9.93 16.43 -12.47
C THR A 142 -11.37 16.87 -12.76
N SER A 143 -12.30 15.93 -12.90
CA SER A 143 -13.70 16.18 -13.23
C SER A 143 -14.62 15.60 -12.17
N CYS A 144 -15.65 16.34 -11.78
CA CYS A 144 -16.61 15.89 -10.77
C CYS A 144 -17.99 15.54 -11.33
N ASP A 145 -18.26 15.92 -12.57
CA ASP A 145 -19.47 15.63 -13.32
C ASP A 145 -19.13 15.11 -14.72
N GLY A 146 -20.11 14.43 -15.33
CA GLY A 146 -19.99 13.88 -16.67
C GLY A 146 -20.38 12.40 -16.77
N PRO A 147 -20.21 11.80 -17.95
CA PRO A 147 -20.50 10.39 -18.17
C PRO A 147 -19.67 9.49 -17.26
N ALA A 148 -20.30 8.46 -16.68
CA ALA A 148 -19.64 7.55 -15.74
C ALA A 148 -18.38 6.89 -16.31
N ASN A 149 -18.35 6.60 -17.61
CA ASN A 149 -17.19 6.01 -18.30
C ASN A 149 -16.04 7.00 -18.58
N ARG A 150 -16.14 8.24 -18.13
CA ARG A 150 -15.06 9.25 -18.20
C ARG A 150 -14.59 9.71 -16.83
N LEU A 151 -15.41 9.50 -15.80
CA LEU A 151 -15.07 9.83 -14.42
C LEU A 151 -14.13 8.77 -13.85
N GLY A 152 -13.13 9.20 -13.08
CA GLY A 152 -12.31 8.28 -12.34
C GLY A 152 -13.10 7.50 -11.30
N THR A 153 -12.67 6.26 -11.08
CA THR A 153 -13.16 5.36 -10.05
C THR A 153 -12.68 5.86 -8.69
N LEU A 154 -13.61 6.06 -7.77
CA LEU A 154 -13.30 6.45 -6.39
C LEU A 154 -12.86 5.21 -5.61
N LEU A 155 -11.79 5.35 -4.83
CA LEU A 155 -11.31 4.31 -3.93
C LEU A 155 -11.52 4.76 -2.48
N PRO A 156 -12.03 3.89 -1.59
CA PRO A 156 -12.15 4.20 -0.16
C PRO A 156 -10.83 4.71 0.42
N PRO A 157 -10.86 5.66 1.37
CA PRO A 157 -12.06 6.20 2.03
C PRO A 157 -12.76 7.32 1.24
N ALA A 158 -12.35 7.60 -0.01
CA ALA A 158 -13.05 8.59 -0.83
C ALA A 158 -14.46 8.11 -1.23
N THR A 159 -15.44 8.99 -1.08
CA THR A 159 -16.84 8.71 -1.41
C THR A 159 -17.34 9.60 -2.53
N ALA A 160 -18.55 9.33 -3.03
CA ALA A 160 -19.18 10.18 -4.03
C ALA A 160 -19.36 11.64 -3.56
N ALA A 161 -19.48 11.88 -2.25
CA ALA A 161 -19.57 13.22 -1.67
C ALA A 161 -18.25 14.01 -1.80
N ASP A 162 -17.11 13.32 -1.83
CA ASP A 162 -15.78 13.93 -1.90
C ASP A 162 -15.37 14.33 -3.32
N ARG A 163 -16.08 13.81 -4.34
CA ARG A 163 -15.67 13.89 -5.76
C ARG A 163 -15.39 15.32 -6.23
N CYS A 164 -16.24 16.29 -5.90
CA CYS A 164 -16.04 17.69 -6.30
C CYS A 164 -14.82 18.32 -5.63
N ALA A 165 -14.62 18.02 -4.35
CA ALA A 165 -13.48 18.53 -3.60
C ALA A 165 -12.17 17.89 -4.10
N LEU A 166 -12.17 16.58 -4.35
CA LEU A 166 -11.05 15.86 -4.95
C LEU A 166 -10.72 16.39 -6.36
N ALA A 167 -11.72 16.63 -7.21
CA ALA A 167 -11.48 17.23 -8.52
C ALA A 167 -10.81 18.61 -8.41
N THR A 168 -11.19 19.41 -7.43
CA THR A 168 -10.54 20.70 -7.15
C THR A 168 -9.09 20.50 -6.73
N ILE A 169 -8.83 19.57 -5.81
CA ILE A 169 -7.47 19.24 -5.34
C ILE A 169 -6.59 18.75 -6.49
N PHE A 170 -7.08 17.85 -7.34
CA PHE A 170 -6.30 17.36 -8.49
C PHE A 170 -6.00 18.46 -9.52
N ASN A 171 -6.93 19.39 -9.75
CA ASN A 171 -6.63 20.58 -10.57
C ASN A 171 -5.55 21.44 -9.91
N ASN A 172 -5.65 21.69 -8.61
CA ASN A 172 -4.66 22.44 -7.84
C ASN A 172 -3.27 21.77 -7.86
N LEU A 173 -3.22 20.44 -7.77
CA LEU A 173 -1.97 19.66 -7.87
C LEU A 173 -1.30 19.80 -9.24
N ILE A 174 -2.08 19.76 -10.32
CA ILE A 174 -1.59 20.01 -11.68
C ILE A 174 -1.08 21.46 -11.82
N ASP A 175 -1.77 22.41 -11.18
CA ASP A 175 -1.40 23.82 -11.15
C ASP A 175 -0.29 24.15 -10.13
N ARG A 176 0.23 23.13 -9.43
CA ARG A 176 1.31 23.21 -8.46
C ARG A 176 1.02 24.13 -7.28
N ASP A 177 -0.23 24.16 -6.84
CA ASP A 177 -0.63 24.77 -5.57
C ASP A 177 0.14 24.13 -4.40
N GLU A 178 0.80 24.96 -3.59
CA GLU A 178 1.73 24.50 -2.55
C GLU A 178 1.02 23.71 -1.45
N ALA A 179 -0.16 24.18 -1.00
CA ALA A 179 -0.92 23.52 0.06
C ALA A 179 -1.44 22.14 -0.38
N SER A 180 -1.92 22.03 -1.61
CA SER A 180 -2.37 20.76 -2.19
C SER A 180 -1.21 19.78 -2.35
N LEU A 181 -0.04 20.25 -2.80
CA LEU A 181 1.18 19.45 -2.93
C LEU A 181 1.68 18.94 -1.57
N GLU A 182 1.75 19.82 -0.56
CA GLU A 182 2.17 19.43 0.79
C GLU A 182 1.25 18.36 1.37
N TRP A 183 -0.07 18.54 1.23
CA TRP A 183 -1.04 17.55 1.65
C TRP A 183 -0.87 16.21 0.91
N ALA A 184 -0.72 16.22 -0.42
CA ALA A 184 -0.58 15.00 -1.21
C ALA A 184 0.69 14.23 -0.83
N TRP A 185 1.82 14.93 -0.66
CA TRP A 185 3.07 14.29 -0.24
C TRP A 185 3.00 13.72 1.18
N ARG A 186 2.33 14.43 2.09
CA ARG A 186 2.09 13.92 3.44
C ARG A 186 1.19 12.68 3.41
N PHE A 187 0.08 12.73 2.68
CA PHE A 187 -0.84 11.60 2.53
C PHE A 187 -0.08 10.37 1.98
N ALA A 188 0.68 10.54 0.90
CA ALA A 188 1.48 9.47 0.32
C ALA A 188 2.51 8.87 1.30
N ALA A 189 3.15 9.72 2.11
CA ALA A 189 4.10 9.28 3.13
C ALA A 189 3.42 8.45 4.24
N GLU A 190 2.27 8.92 4.74
CA GLU A 190 1.49 8.22 5.75
C GLU A 190 0.99 6.87 5.22
N ASP A 191 0.39 6.87 4.03
CA ASP A 191 -0.19 5.67 3.39
C ASP A 191 0.88 4.61 3.11
N MET A 192 2.03 5.02 2.58
CA MET A 192 3.12 4.08 2.27
C MET A 192 3.71 3.42 3.51
N VAL A 193 3.88 4.18 4.62
CA VAL A 193 4.34 3.58 5.89
C VAL A 193 3.34 2.56 6.41
N LYS A 194 2.03 2.85 6.34
CA LYS A 194 0.99 1.90 6.72
C LYS A 194 1.08 0.63 5.88
N LYS A 195 1.20 0.75 4.55
CA LYS A 195 1.32 -0.39 3.63
C LYS A 195 2.52 -1.28 3.95
N VAL A 196 3.70 -0.70 4.18
CA VAL A 196 4.91 -1.48 4.52
C VAL A 196 4.74 -2.21 5.85
N VAL A 197 4.15 -1.57 6.85
CA VAL A 197 3.91 -2.18 8.18
C VAL A 197 2.91 -3.33 8.09
N ILE A 198 1.82 -3.15 7.34
CA ILE A 198 0.82 -4.20 7.12
C ILE A 198 1.40 -5.34 6.31
N ALA A 199 2.15 -5.06 5.25
CA ALA A 199 2.83 -6.09 4.47
C ALA A 199 3.78 -6.92 5.36
N ALA A 200 4.53 -6.26 6.25
CA ALA A 200 5.41 -6.95 7.21
C ALA A 200 4.63 -7.81 8.22
N ASP A 201 3.53 -7.31 8.78
CA ASP A 201 2.63 -8.06 9.67
C ASP A 201 2.03 -9.30 8.99
N GLN A 202 1.65 -9.15 7.72
CA GLN A 202 1.06 -10.22 6.93
C GLN A 202 2.09 -11.19 6.32
N GLY A 203 3.39 -11.03 6.63
CA GLY A 203 4.44 -11.93 6.17
C GLY A 203 4.77 -11.83 4.68
N VAL A 204 4.52 -10.68 4.05
CA VAL A 204 4.95 -10.39 2.68
C VAL A 204 6.47 -10.41 2.63
N ALA A 205 7.05 -11.23 1.74
CA ALA A 205 8.49 -11.44 1.65
C ALA A 205 9.24 -10.25 1.04
N LEU A 206 8.57 -9.51 0.15
CA LEU A 206 9.10 -8.31 -0.50
C LEU A 206 7.94 -7.38 -0.85
N ILE A 207 8.09 -6.10 -0.52
CA ILE A 207 7.24 -5.01 -1.00
C ILE A 207 8.10 -3.99 -1.73
N ASN A 208 7.74 -3.68 -2.97
CA ASN A 208 8.39 -2.65 -3.77
C ASN A 208 7.59 -1.34 -3.68
N THR A 209 8.21 -0.29 -3.15
CA THR A 209 7.64 1.06 -3.13
C THR A 209 7.95 1.75 -4.46
N ALA A 210 7.03 1.67 -5.42
CA ALA A 210 7.37 1.70 -6.84
C ALA A 210 7.94 3.01 -7.41
N PHE A 211 7.67 4.15 -6.78
CA PHE A 211 8.01 5.45 -7.36
C PHE A 211 9.22 6.09 -6.70
N SER A 212 10.39 5.93 -7.34
CA SER A 212 11.58 6.71 -6.96
C SER A 212 11.40 8.21 -7.21
N GLU A 213 10.64 8.57 -8.25
CA GLU A 213 10.30 9.94 -8.63
C GLU A 213 8.83 10.09 -8.96
N ASP A 214 8.35 11.34 -8.99
CA ASP A 214 6.98 11.65 -9.40
C ASP A 214 6.73 11.24 -10.88
N LEU A 215 5.49 10.87 -11.23
CA LEU A 215 5.15 10.47 -12.60
C LEU A 215 4.80 11.70 -13.47
N TYR A 216 5.81 12.37 -14.03
CA TYR A 216 5.66 13.64 -14.75
C TYR A 216 4.49 13.68 -15.74
N TRP A 217 4.37 12.67 -16.62
CA TRP A 217 3.32 12.64 -17.64
C TRP A 217 1.91 12.64 -17.03
N GLN A 218 1.74 11.96 -15.89
CA GLN A 218 0.47 11.89 -15.18
C GLN A 218 0.10 13.20 -14.46
N GLN A 219 1.04 14.13 -14.31
CA GLN A 219 0.81 15.48 -13.78
C GLN A 219 0.33 16.48 -14.84
N LEU A 220 0.38 16.12 -16.13
CA LEU A 220 -0.05 17.04 -17.19
C LEU A 220 -1.57 17.10 -17.27
N ARG A 221 -2.11 18.30 -17.55
CA ARG A 221 -3.56 18.51 -17.79
C ARG A 221 -4.15 17.52 -18.80
N ALA A 222 -3.38 17.14 -19.83
CA ALA A 222 -3.80 16.19 -20.86
C ALA A 222 -4.11 14.77 -20.33
N PHE A 223 -3.48 14.37 -19.22
CA PHE A 223 -3.69 13.07 -18.57
C PHE A 223 -4.70 13.14 -17.42
N GLN A 224 -5.21 14.33 -17.10
CA GLN A 224 -6.32 14.56 -16.17
C GLN A 224 -6.15 13.90 -14.79
N ALA A 225 -4.90 13.73 -14.36
CA ALA A 225 -4.53 13.01 -13.14
C ALA A 225 -5.12 11.59 -13.06
N GLY A 226 -5.16 10.86 -14.18
CA GLY A 226 -5.82 9.55 -14.26
C GLY A 226 -5.20 8.44 -13.41
N ALA A 227 -3.96 8.63 -12.96
CA ALA A 227 -3.28 7.78 -11.99
C ALA A 227 -3.51 8.22 -10.52
N GLY A 228 -4.38 9.19 -10.27
CA GLY A 228 -4.65 9.71 -8.93
C GLY A 228 -3.40 10.26 -8.23
N LEU A 229 -3.32 10.06 -6.92
CA LEU A 229 -2.20 10.56 -6.11
C LEU A 229 -0.84 9.95 -6.47
N SER A 230 -0.78 8.81 -7.17
CA SER A 230 0.49 8.21 -7.63
C SER A 230 1.34 9.16 -8.47
N ALA A 231 0.70 10.11 -9.18
CA ALA A 231 1.43 11.08 -9.99
C ALA A 231 2.34 12.02 -9.17
N TRP A 232 2.12 12.13 -7.86
CA TRP A 232 2.89 12.97 -6.93
C TRP A 232 3.49 12.16 -5.77
N ALA A 233 3.62 10.85 -5.94
CA ALA A 233 4.03 9.93 -4.88
C ALA A 233 5.52 9.57 -4.88
N GLY A 234 6.35 10.30 -5.64
CA GLY A 234 7.78 10.00 -5.74
C GLY A 234 8.47 10.15 -4.38
N LEU A 235 9.45 9.29 -4.11
CA LEU A 235 10.35 9.48 -2.96
C LEU A 235 11.26 10.69 -3.15
N LEU A 236 11.59 11.02 -4.40
CA LEU A 236 12.33 12.21 -4.82
C LEU A 236 11.47 13.06 -5.76
N ASP A 237 11.85 14.32 -5.93
CA ASP A 237 11.30 15.15 -7.00
C ASP A 237 11.75 14.68 -8.39
N LEU A 238 11.14 15.25 -9.45
CA LEU A 238 11.44 14.94 -10.86
C LEU A 238 12.89 15.15 -11.29
N THR A 239 13.72 15.81 -10.48
CA THR A 239 15.14 16.02 -10.77
C THR A 239 16.04 15.06 -9.99
N LEU A 240 15.44 14.20 -9.15
CA LEU A 240 16.12 13.28 -8.25
C LEU A 240 17.03 13.98 -7.23
N THR A 241 16.80 15.26 -6.95
CA THR A 241 17.69 16.05 -6.07
C THR A 241 17.08 16.34 -4.71
N ARG A 242 15.74 16.37 -4.61
CA ARG A 242 15.05 16.73 -3.37
C ARG A 242 14.19 15.59 -2.85
N PRO A 243 14.51 15.04 -1.66
CA PRO A 243 13.65 14.05 -1.04
C PRO A 243 12.29 14.62 -0.65
N ARG A 244 11.25 13.83 -0.89
CA ARG A 244 9.87 14.09 -0.47
C ARG A 244 9.62 13.54 0.95
N PRO A 245 8.54 13.97 1.61
CA PRO A 245 8.11 13.39 2.89
C PRO A 245 8.13 11.86 2.94
N GLY A 246 7.72 11.18 1.85
CA GLY A 246 7.73 9.71 1.76
C GLY A 246 9.13 9.10 1.95
N PHE A 247 10.18 9.74 1.44
CA PHE A 247 11.56 9.28 1.64
C PHE A 247 11.96 9.31 3.11
N TYR A 248 11.65 10.39 3.83
CA TYR A 248 12.00 10.53 5.24
C TYR A 248 11.18 9.59 6.12
N ALA A 249 9.89 9.42 5.82
CA ALA A 249 8.99 8.52 6.51
C ALA A 249 9.47 7.06 6.38
N LEU A 250 9.80 6.62 5.16
CA LEU A 250 10.35 5.29 4.92
C LEU A 250 11.76 5.12 5.49
N GLN A 251 12.60 6.16 5.47
CA GLN A 251 13.91 6.11 6.13
C GLN A 251 13.75 5.93 7.65
N GLN A 252 12.81 6.65 8.28
CA GLN A 252 12.50 6.47 9.70
C GLN A 252 12.01 5.05 9.94
N LEU A 253 11.02 4.57 9.18
CA LEU A 253 10.48 3.21 9.30
C LEU A 253 11.57 2.14 9.12
N ASN A 254 12.44 2.28 8.13
CA ASN A 254 13.53 1.33 7.90
C ASN A 254 14.45 1.19 9.13
N ARG A 255 14.75 2.29 9.83
CA ARG A 255 15.51 2.24 11.10
C ARG A 255 14.73 1.51 12.22
N GLN A 256 13.40 1.52 12.15
CA GLN A 256 12.54 0.83 13.11
C GLN A 256 12.30 -0.64 12.74
N LEU A 257 12.54 -1.04 11.49
CA LEU A 257 12.35 -2.42 11.02
C LEU A 257 13.67 -3.19 10.87
N THR A 258 14.81 -2.50 10.87
CA THR A 258 16.14 -3.14 10.82
C THR A 258 16.29 -4.10 12.00
N ASP A 259 16.66 -5.34 11.70
CA ASP A 259 16.86 -6.44 12.65
C ASP A 259 15.59 -6.94 13.39
N TYR A 260 14.40 -6.46 13.04
CA TYR A 260 13.16 -6.97 13.62
C TYR A 260 12.71 -8.26 12.92
N PRO A 261 12.53 -9.37 13.66
CA PRO A 261 12.12 -10.64 13.09
C PRO A 261 10.64 -10.66 12.71
N THR A 262 9.80 -9.88 13.40
CA THR A 262 8.35 -9.89 13.25
C THR A 262 7.74 -8.52 13.53
N VAL A 263 6.71 -8.17 12.78
CA VAL A 263 5.74 -7.11 13.09
C VAL A 263 4.42 -7.79 13.43
N THR A 264 3.70 -7.33 14.44
CA THR A 264 2.45 -7.97 14.86
C THR A 264 1.39 -6.95 15.21
N ARG A 265 0.22 -7.05 14.59
CA ARG A 265 -0.96 -6.25 14.95
C ARG A 265 -1.52 -6.69 16.31
N LEU A 266 -1.63 -5.75 17.24
CA LEU A 266 -2.21 -5.97 18.57
C LEU A 266 -3.71 -5.63 18.58
N PRO A 267 -4.53 -6.36 19.34
CA PRO A 267 -5.93 -6.03 19.52
C PRO A 267 -6.09 -4.77 20.38
N THR A 268 -6.91 -3.83 19.93
CA THR A 268 -7.15 -2.54 20.61
C THR A 268 -8.55 -2.43 21.20
N GLY A 269 -9.48 -3.31 20.78
CA GLY A 269 -10.92 -3.22 21.07
C GLY A 269 -11.67 -2.18 20.23
N ASP A 270 -10.95 -1.40 19.42
CA ASP A 270 -11.50 -0.39 18.50
C ASP A 270 -10.98 -0.71 17.08
N PRO A 271 -11.85 -1.13 16.14
CA PRO A 271 -11.42 -1.58 14.81
C PRO A 271 -10.71 -0.48 14.00
N ASP A 272 -10.94 0.79 14.35
CA ASP A 272 -10.35 1.94 13.68
C ASP A 272 -8.99 2.31 14.29
N ILE A 273 -8.52 1.61 15.33
CA ILE A 273 -7.19 1.85 15.91
C ILE A 273 -6.27 0.72 15.53
N TRP A 274 -5.21 1.09 14.81
CA TRP A 274 -4.22 0.19 14.27
C TRP A 274 -2.97 0.32 15.11
N LEU A 275 -2.66 -0.73 15.87
CA LEU A 275 -1.52 -0.80 16.77
C LEU A 275 -0.67 -1.99 16.37
N TYR A 276 0.59 -1.73 16.04
CA TYR A 276 1.57 -2.75 15.70
C TYR A 276 2.68 -2.75 16.73
N GLU A 277 3.09 -3.95 17.12
CA GLU A 277 4.24 -4.19 17.97
C GLU A 277 5.43 -4.65 17.12
N LEU A 278 6.59 -4.06 17.41
CA LEU A 278 7.88 -4.36 16.81
C LEU A 278 8.81 -4.72 17.98
N CYS A 279 9.18 -5.99 18.12
CA CYS A 279 10.09 -6.45 19.19
C CYS A 279 11.41 -6.99 18.62
N ASP A 280 12.53 -6.50 19.15
CA ASP A 280 13.87 -7.05 18.94
C ASP A 280 14.49 -7.35 20.32
N THR A 281 15.09 -8.53 20.48
CA THR A 281 15.91 -8.97 21.62
C THR A 281 15.59 -8.35 23.00
N GLY A 282 14.32 -8.33 23.37
CA GLY A 282 13.84 -7.88 24.69
C GLY A 282 13.39 -6.43 24.80
N VAL A 283 13.39 -5.66 23.70
CA VAL A 283 12.83 -4.31 23.63
C VAL A 283 11.74 -4.27 22.56
N CYS A 284 10.53 -3.89 22.99
CA CYS A 284 9.42 -3.67 22.10
C CYS A 284 9.19 -2.17 21.89
N ARG A 285 8.77 -1.84 20.67
CA ARG A 285 8.34 -0.53 20.22
C ARG A 285 6.99 -0.70 19.56
N TRP A 286 6.23 0.39 19.48
CA TRP A 286 4.91 0.33 18.87
C TRP A 286 4.76 1.39 17.81
N LEU A 287 3.99 1.07 16.78
CA LEU A 287 3.51 2.02 15.80
C LEU A 287 1.99 2.04 15.87
N ILE A 288 1.41 3.22 16.04
CA ILE A 288 -0.03 3.36 16.24
C ILE A 288 -0.62 4.52 15.43
N TRP A 289 -1.84 4.33 14.92
CA TRP A 289 -2.64 5.39 14.29
C TRP A 289 -4.14 5.11 14.39
N TYR A 290 -4.93 6.11 14.02
CA TYR A 290 -6.37 6.02 13.82
C TYR A 290 -6.67 5.92 12.32
N GLU A 291 -7.40 4.90 11.89
CA GLU A 291 -7.75 4.61 10.50
C GLU A 291 -9.28 4.68 10.31
N PRO A 292 -9.88 5.88 10.27
CA PRO A 292 -11.31 6.02 10.03
C PRO A 292 -11.67 5.67 8.59
N ASP A 293 -12.90 5.21 8.38
CA ASP A 293 -13.55 5.15 7.06
C ASP A 293 -14.01 6.55 6.59
N GLN A 294 -13.10 7.54 6.69
CA GLN A 294 -13.35 8.92 6.32
C GLN A 294 -12.08 9.56 5.77
N LEU A 295 -12.18 10.20 4.61
CA LEU A 295 -11.09 10.95 4.00
C LEU A 295 -10.90 12.32 4.68
N GLN A 296 -9.66 12.63 5.09
CA GLN A 296 -9.27 13.96 5.57
C GLN A 296 -8.69 14.80 4.43
N LEU A 297 -9.51 15.75 3.92
CA LEU A 297 -9.10 16.69 2.87
C LEU A 297 -8.33 17.91 3.45
N PRO A 298 -7.53 18.62 2.63
CA PRO A 298 -6.88 19.87 3.03
C PRO A 298 -7.87 20.86 3.66
N GLY A 299 -7.51 21.45 4.80
CA GLY A 299 -8.34 22.43 5.51
C GLY A 299 -9.51 21.86 6.31
N SER A 300 -9.77 20.55 6.23
CA SER A 300 -10.76 19.89 7.09
C SER A 300 -10.23 19.76 8.53
N PRO A 301 -11.13 19.69 9.54
CA PRO A 301 -10.73 19.36 10.91
C PRO A 301 -9.95 18.04 10.95
N ALA A 302 -8.94 17.97 11.82
CA ALA A 302 -8.18 16.75 12.02
C ALA A 302 -9.10 15.63 12.54
N LEU A 303 -9.01 14.45 11.93
CA LEU A 303 -9.68 13.27 12.44
C LEU A 303 -8.88 12.73 13.63
N THR A 304 -9.51 12.69 14.80
CA THR A 304 -8.83 12.30 16.04
C THR A 304 -9.61 11.28 16.84
N ARG A 305 -8.88 10.42 17.55
CA ARG A 305 -9.44 9.40 18.46
C ARG A 305 -8.63 9.32 19.73
N SER A 306 -9.28 9.31 20.89
CA SER A 306 -8.58 9.08 22.15
C SER A 306 -8.40 7.58 22.38
N TYR A 307 -7.19 7.18 22.76
CA TYR A 307 -6.85 5.78 23.05
C TYR A 307 -6.08 5.67 24.36
N THR A 308 -6.38 4.63 25.16
CA THR A 308 -5.65 4.34 26.39
C THR A 308 -4.71 3.18 26.15
N PHE A 309 -3.41 3.47 26.08
CA PHE A 309 -2.36 2.48 25.90
C PHE A 309 -1.91 1.95 27.27
N THR A 310 -2.01 0.64 27.48
CA THR A 310 -1.56 -0.01 28.73
C THR A 310 -0.06 -0.28 28.65
N THR A 311 0.70 0.09 29.68
CA THR A 311 2.16 -0.11 29.70
C THR A 311 2.68 -0.36 31.11
N THR A 312 3.75 -1.14 31.22
CA THR A 312 4.52 -1.31 32.45
C THR A 312 5.61 -0.26 32.61
N ALA A 313 5.92 0.51 31.56
CA ALA A 313 6.91 1.58 31.61
C ALA A 313 6.39 2.76 32.44
N SER A 314 7.30 3.47 33.09
CA SER A 314 6.96 4.67 33.86
C SER A 314 6.53 5.84 32.96
N SER A 315 7.02 5.83 31.72
CA SER A 315 6.66 6.77 30.68
C SER A 315 6.85 6.14 29.31
N LEU A 316 6.19 6.70 28.31
CA LEU A 316 6.46 6.44 26.90
C LEU A 316 7.07 7.69 26.26
N ILE A 317 7.87 7.49 25.22
CA ILE A 317 8.23 8.55 24.28
C ILE A 317 7.34 8.38 23.06
N SER A 318 6.63 9.43 22.66
CA SER A 318 5.96 9.51 21.37
C SER A 318 6.83 10.27 20.37
N GLU A 319 7.07 9.67 19.22
CA GLU A 319 7.77 10.26 18.08
C GLU A 319 6.84 10.27 16.87
N PRO A 320 6.54 11.44 16.29
CA PRO A 320 5.70 11.52 15.10
C PRO A 320 6.42 11.00 13.85
N LEU A 321 5.64 10.76 12.80
CA LEU A 321 6.19 10.43 11.48
C LEU A 321 7.10 11.56 10.96
N ALA A 322 8.28 11.19 10.48
CA ALA A 322 9.25 12.11 9.89
C ALA A 322 8.80 12.52 8.48
N LEU A 323 8.25 13.74 8.34
CA LEU A 323 7.89 14.32 7.04
C LEU A 323 9.02 15.19 6.45
N GLY A 324 10.18 15.24 7.10
CA GLY A 324 11.35 16.03 6.72
C GLY A 324 12.65 15.43 7.29
N ALA A 325 13.76 16.16 7.16
CA ALA A 325 15.07 15.69 7.60
C ALA A 325 15.09 15.28 9.09
N PRO A 326 15.84 14.23 9.49
CA PRO A 326 15.73 13.63 10.83
C PRO A 326 15.88 14.60 12.03
N ALA A 327 16.64 15.69 11.87
CA ALA A 327 16.84 16.68 12.92
C ALA A 327 15.57 17.48 13.29
N THR A 328 14.48 17.35 12.54
CA THR A 328 13.23 18.10 12.77
C THR A 328 12.18 17.33 13.59
N VAL A 329 12.40 16.05 13.88
CA VAL A 329 11.41 15.22 14.59
C VAL A 329 11.45 15.53 16.08
N GLN A 330 10.38 16.15 16.60
CA GLN A 330 10.23 16.44 18.01
C GLN A 330 9.51 15.30 18.73
N THR A 331 10.18 14.71 19.72
CA THR A 331 9.59 13.69 20.58
C THR A 331 8.89 14.31 21.78
N SER A 332 7.84 13.67 22.28
CA SER A 332 7.15 14.05 23.51
C SER A 332 7.21 12.92 24.55
N ALA A 333 7.38 13.27 25.83
CA ALA A 333 7.28 12.31 26.92
C ALA A 333 5.83 12.21 27.38
N LEU A 334 5.34 10.99 27.51
CA LEU A 334 3.98 10.67 27.90
C LEU A 334 4.03 9.89 29.23
N PRO A 335 3.82 10.56 30.37
CA PRO A 335 3.91 9.91 31.67
C PRO A 335 2.79 8.88 31.82
N ALA A 336 3.13 7.69 32.33
CA ALA A 336 2.12 6.69 32.63
C ALA A 336 1.43 7.03 33.96
N ALA A 337 0.10 7.08 33.95
CA ALA A 337 -0.73 7.18 35.14
C ALA A 337 -1.45 5.84 35.35
N ASN A 338 -1.23 5.23 36.52
CA ASN A 338 -1.83 3.95 36.89
C ASN A 338 -1.60 2.83 35.84
N GLY A 339 -0.39 2.76 35.26
CA GLY A 339 -0.04 1.74 34.25
C GLY A 339 -0.61 2.02 32.86
N SER A 340 -1.02 3.25 32.57
CA SER A 340 -1.59 3.61 31.27
C SER A 340 -1.18 5.01 30.80
N VAL A 341 -1.20 5.21 29.48
CA VAL A 341 -0.96 6.49 28.82
C VAL A 341 -2.16 6.80 27.92
N THR A 342 -2.71 8.01 28.03
CA THR A 342 -3.76 8.49 27.11
C THR A 342 -3.11 9.14 25.89
N LEU A 343 -3.47 8.68 24.70
CA LEU A 343 -3.03 9.18 23.41
C LEU A 343 -4.19 9.88 22.71
N THR A 344 -3.89 10.96 21.98
CA THR A 344 -4.77 11.51 20.95
C THR A 344 -4.20 11.09 19.61
N LEU A 345 -4.80 10.06 19.01
CA LEU A 345 -4.40 9.51 17.72
C LEU A 345 -4.97 10.35 16.59
N THR A 346 -4.22 10.41 15.48
CA THR A 346 -4.66 10.95 14.18
C THR A 346 -4.47 9.87 13.11
N THR A 347 -4.77 10.21 11.85
CA THR A 347 -4.48 9.34 10.69
C THR A 347 -2.98 9.15 10.43
N THR A 348 -2.13 9.98 11.04
CA THR A 348 -0.68 9.91 10.90
C THR A 348 -0.11 8.85 11.86
N PRO A 349 0.68 7.88 11.36
CA PRO A 349 1.43 6.97 12.22
C PRO A 349 2.32 7.69 13.23
N GLN A 350 2.33 7.21 14.49
CA GLN A 350 3.26 7.65 15.52
C GLN A 350 3.95 6.46 16.18
N TYR A 351 5.24 6.62 16.48
CA TYR A 351 6.05 5.62 17.17
C TYR A 351 5.99 5.84 18.67
N LEU A 352 5.93 4.76 19.44
CA LEU A 352 5.97 4.74 20.89
C LEU A 352 7.16 3.90 21.37
N TYR A 353 7.91 4.45 22.33
CA TYR A 353 9.06 3.77 22.95
C TYR A 353 8.89 3.73 24.47
N PRO A 354 9.21 2.62 25.14
CA PRO A 354 9.23 2.57 26.59
C PRO A 354 10.41 3.39 27.14
N ARG A 355 10.19 4.07 28.26
CA ARG A 355 11.23 4.82 29.00
C ARG A 355 11.19 4.57 30.50
#